data_AF-A0AAW3W663-F1
#
_entry.id   AF-A0AAW3W663-F1
#
_cell.length_a   1.000
_cell.length_b   1.000
_cell.length_c   1.000
_cell.angle_alpha   90.00
_cell.angle_beta   90.00
_cell.angle_gamma   90.00
#
_symmetry.space_group_name_H-M   'P 1'
#
loop_
_entity.id
_entity.type
_entity.pdbx_description
1 polymer ?
#
loop_
_entity_poly.entity_id
_entity_poly.type
_entity_poly.pdbx_seq_one_letter_code
_entity_poly.pdbx_strand_id
1 'polypeptide(L)'
;MVNYIEAEYREQIVYDYKNNPLIEALPSIITQEETIDLLANYPYFNEEERKLDKNYRCHLVQRIFQYFQPLNIHLDLYNRFSLVIRQGYISRNPIDLDYANMLNQGYDAILKSNINLNNNIKFRSSASGFTIVGVSGMGKTTTVNRILETIPQVILHSKYKEKRLCMYQITWVKLECPFDGSIKALCLDFFAKVDSIIGTKYFDKYGNGRLSINTMIPIMAQICRNVNLGMLIIDEIQNLSSAKSGGAENMLNYFLTLVNSVGLPVILIGTPNAIEIIQSQFRLARRNSAMGALFWEKLEKDKNWDLLIEGMWEYQWTKEYTPLTEELNDALYEESQGIIDIAVKLYAMAQIKAISSSKSEKVTVNLIKKISKENMRLVKPMLDALKTGNINKIARYEDITIADMDSFIKKETNKIDMDKRIEKLREHREKNKETANKNTRFSIIEKLSILNVDLEKANKYIDVIFKDNNNVNVEDVIKEVLKKILIDEEKTVVVTRKVKRKTDSNDLRYIVKCGKEQNLNAYGSLNESNIIRNYNDFGKEAM
;
A
#
# COMPACT_ATOMS: atom_id res chain seq x y z
N MET A 1 14.64 21.03 -5.90
CA MET A 1 13.51 21.12 -6.86
C MET A 1 12.25 20.75 -6.11
N VAL A 2 11.16 21.48 -6.33
CA VAL A 2 9.84 21.16 -5.77
C VAL A 2 9.35 19.89 -6.44
N ASN A 3 9.01 18.86 -5.66
CA ASN A 3 8.42 17.63 -6.19
C ASN A 3 6.90 17.83 -6.32
N TYR A 4 6.43 18.12 -7.53
CA TYR A 4 5.01 18.36 -7.83
C TYR A 4 4.53 17.47 -8.97
N ILE A 5 3.23 17.25 -9.01
CA ILE A 5 2.53 16.72 -10.20
C ILE A 5 1.75 17.84 -10.87
N GLU A 6 1.56 17.77 -12.19
CA GLU A 6 0.66 18.70 -12.89
C GLU A 6 -0.80 18.31 -12.64
N ALA A 7 -1.67 19.32 -12.51
CA ALA A 7 -3.09 19.10 -12.25
C ALA A 7 -3.79 18.43 -13.44
N GLU A 8 -4.35 17.25 -13.22
CA GLU A 8 -5.27 16.58 -14.12
C GLU A 8 -6.70 16.67 -13.58
N TYR A 9 -7.57 17.43 -14.26
CA TYR A 9 -8.94 17.66 -13.81
C TYR A 9 -9.87 16.55 -14.30
N ARG A 10 -10.46 15.83 -13.36
CA ARG A 10 -11.39 14.72 -13.63
C ARG A 10 -12.82 15.14 -13.36
N GLU A 11 -13.73 14.73 -14.25
CA GLU A 11 -15.16 14.97 -14.05
C GLU A 11 -15.66 14.27 -12.78
N GLN A 12 -16.44 15.00 -11.98
CA GLN A 12 -16.94 14.51 -10.70
C GLN A 12 -18.39 14.07 -10.81
N ILE A 13 -18.71 12.89 -10.27
CA ILE A 13 -20.09 12.40 -10.18
C ILE A 13 -20.86 13.17 -9.11
N VAL A 14 -20.23 13.41 -7.96
CA VAL A 14 -20.80 14.15 -6.84
C VAL A 14 -20.98 15.62 -7.22
N TYR A 15 -22.21 16.11 -7.12
CA TYR A 15 -22.57 17.47 -7.55
C TYR A 15 -21.72 18.55 -6.86
N ASP A 16 -21.53 18.44 -5.55
CA ASP A 16 -20.77 19.43 -4.75
C ASP A 16 -19.27 19.48 -5.08
N TYR A 17 -18.75 18.47 -5.79
CA TYR A 17 -17.34 18.40 -6.19
C TYR A 17 -17.11 18.96 -7.59
N LYS A 18 -18.17 19.16 -8.36
CA LYS A 18 -18.08 19.70 -9.72
C LYS A 18 -17.61 21.14 -9.72
N ASN A 19 -16.89 21.49 -10.76
CA ASN A 19 -16.39 22.84 -11.02
C ASN A 19 -15.35 23.36 -10.02
N ASN A 20 -14.83 22.52 -9.13
CA ASN A 20 -13.80 22.93 -8.17
C ASN A 20 -12.44 22.33 -8.57
N PRO A 21 -11.49 23.14 -9.10
CA PRO A 21 -10.21 22.63 -9.59
C PRO A 21 -9.37 21.95 -8.49
N LEU A 22 -9.53 22.34 -7.22
CA LEU A 22 -8.80 21.72 -6.11
C LEU A 22 -9.33 20.31 -5.78
N ILE A 23 -10.59 20.01 -6.10
CA ILE A 23 -11.18 18.68 -5.90
C ILE A 23 -10.98 17.82 -7.15
N GLU A 24 -11.23 18.40 -8.33
CA GLU A 24 -11.12 17.70 -9.61
C GLU A 24 -9.70 17.19 -9.90
N ALA A 25 -8.67 17.85 -9.34
CA ALA A 25 -7.28 17.45 -9.46
C ALA A 25 -6.82 16.36 -8.47
N LEU A 26 -7.64 16.03 -7.46
CA LEU A 26 -7.30 14.96 -6.52
C LEU A 26 -7.36 13.58 -7.18
N PRO A 27 -6.73 12.55 -6.57
CA PRO A 27 -6.93 11.16 -6.97
C PRO A 27 -8.42 10.80 -7.07
N SER A 28 -8.76 9.84 -7.93
CA SER A 28 -10.14 9.36 -8.05
C SER A 28 -10.63 8.74 -6.73
N ILE A 29 -11.95 8.72 -6.55
CA ILE A 29 -12.56 7.92 -5.49
C ILE A 29 -12.50 6.47 -5.96
N ILE A 30 -11.73 5.66 -5.26
CA ILE A 30 -11.50 4.26 -5.59
C ILE A 30 -12.37 3.35 -4.73
N THR A 31 -12.56 2.12 -5.21
CA THR A 31 -13.25 1.05 -4.49
C THR A 31 -12.42 0.52 -3.33
N GLN A 32 -13.06 -0.27 -2.46
CA GLN A 32 -12.35 -0.94 -1.35
C GLN A 32 -11.28 -1.91 -1.87
N GLU A 33 -11.53 -2.60 -2.98
CA GLU A 33 -10.61 -3.56 -3.61
C GLU A 33 -9.33 -2.84 -4.08
N GLU A 34 -9.49 -1.75 -4.81
CA GLU A 34 -8.35 -0.91 -5.22
C GLU A 34 -7.62 -0.29 -4.01
N THR A 35 -8.34 0.03 -2.92
CA THR A 35 -7.73 0.54 -1.69
C THR A 35 -6.85 -0.51 -1.02
N ILE A 36 -7.25 -1.78 -1.07
CA ILE A 36 -6.45 -2.89 -0.55
C ILE A 36 -5.14 -2.99 -1.33
N ASP A 37 -5.22 -2.98 -2.65
CA ASP A 37 -4.04 -3.08 -3.52
C ASP A 37 -3.09 -1.90 -3.33
N LEU A 38 -3.66 -0.71 -3.16
CA LEU A 38 -2.91 0.52 -2.96
C LEU A 38 -2.16 0.56 -1.62
N LEU A 39 -2.77 0.02 -0.55
CA LEU A 39 -2.18 0.05 0.80
C LEU A 39 -1.31 -1.17 1.11
N ALA A 40 -1.59 -2.32 0.48
CA ALA A 40 -0.91 -3.57 0.75
C ALA A 40 0.59 -3.46 0.42
N ASN A 41 1.41 -4.09 1.25
CA ASN A 41 2.81 -4.29 0.94
C ASN A 41 3.24 -5.69 1.33
N TYR A 42 3.50 -6.51 0.33
CA TYR A 42 3.96 -7.88 0.49
C TYR A 42 5.41 -7.94 0.03
N PRO A 43 6.38 -7.94 0.97
CA PRO A 43 7.79 -7.91 0.60
C PRO A 43 8.18 -9.14 -0.22
N TYR A 44 9.23 -9.01 -1.03
CA TYR A 44 9.74 -10.16 -1.77
C TYR A 44 10.21 -11.26 -0.83
N PHE A 45 9.74 -12.47 -1.10
CA PHE A 45 10.11 -13.70 -0.41
C PHE A 45 10.22 -14.84 -1.40
N ASN A 46 11.25 -15.65 -1.23
CA ASN A 46 11.47 -16.84 -2.04
C ASN A 46 11.96 -17.98 -1.13
N GLU A 47 11.37 -19.17 -1.27
CA GLU A 47 11.75 -20.33 -0.44
C GLU A 47 13.22 -20.74 -0.57
N GLU A 48 13.86 -20.47 -1.72
CA GLU A 48 15.29 -20.73 -1.92
C GLU A 48 16.16 -19.88 -0.98
N GLU A 49 15.66 -18.72 -0.52
CA GLU A 49 16.35 -17.89 0.47
C GLU A 49 16.56 -18.63 1.80
N ARG A 50 15.75 -19.65 2.10
CA ARG A 50 15.90 -20.51 3.29
C ARG A 50 17.14 -21.40 3.23
N LYS A 51 17.70 -21.62 2.04
CA LYS A 51 18.93 -22.42 1.82
C LYS A 51 20.21 -21.60 1.98
N LEU A 52 20.10 -20.27 2.04
CA LEU A 52 21.25 -19.38 2.23
C LEU A 52 21.95 -19.62 3.58
N ASP A 53 23.17 -19.10 3.73
CA ASP A 53 23.86 -19.14 5.01
C ASP A 53 23.08 -18.41 6.10
N LYS A 54 23.24 -18.87 7.34
CA LYS A 54 22.55 -18.34 8.53
C LYS A 54 22.67 -16.80 8.64
N ASN A 55 23.83 -16.25 8.29
CA ASN A 55 24.08 -14.82 8.45
C ASN A 55 23.18 -14.02 7.51
N TYR A 56 23.10 -14.41 6.23
CA TYR A 56 22.19 -13.78 5.27
C TYR A 56 20.75 -13.90 5.73
N ARG A 57 20.30 -15.09 6.15
CA ARG A 57 18.91 -15.31 6.57
C ARG A 57 18.50 -14.45 7.76
N CYS A 58 19.40 -14.22 8.73
CA CYS A 58 19.15 -13.26 9.81
C CYS A 58 18.90 -11.83 9.31
N HIS A 59 19.60 -11.38 8.27
CA HIS A 59 19.33 -10.09 7.62
C HIS A 59 17.99 -10.12 6.87
N LEU A 60 17.66 -11.23 6.22
CA LEU A 60 16.41 -11.35 5.46
C LEU A 60 15.17 -11.27 6.35
N VAL A 61 15.24 -11.75 7.59
CA VAL A 61 14.15 -11.62 8.58
C VAL A 61 13.70 -10.16 8.75
N GLN A 62 14.58 -9.18 8.58
CA GLN A 62 14.22 -7.76 8.67
C GLN A 62 13.19 -7.31 7.63
N ARG A 63 13.07 -8.03 6.49
CA ARG A 63 12.07 -7.71 5.47
C ARG A 63 10.65 -7.85 5.99
N ILE A 64 10.42 -8.63 7.04
CA ILE A 64 9.08 -8.80 7.61
C ILE A 64 8.49 -7.49 8.16
N PHE A 65 9.33 -6.53 8.57
CA PHE A 65 8.85 -5.22 9.02
C PHE A 65 8.27 -4.37 7.89
N GLN A 66 8.48 -4.77 6.63
CA GLN A 66 7.85 -4.14 5.47
C GLN A 66 6.45 -4.70 5.22
N TYR A 67 6.13 -5.90 5.73
CA TYR A 67 4.83 -6.54 5.55
C TYR A 67 3.70 -5.66 6.09
N PHE A 68 2.74 -5.35 5.23
CA PHE A 68 1.55 -4.58 5.57
C PHE A 68 0.32 -5.24 4.97
N GLN A 69 -0.49 -5.84 5.84
CA GLN A 69 -1.79 -6.40 5.50
C GLN A 69 -2.88 -5.35 5.76
N PRO A 70 -3.59 -4.85 4.73
CA PRO A 70 -4.76 -4.02 4.94
C PRO A 70 -5.81 -4.76 5.76
N LEU A 71 -6.32 -4.09 6.79
CA LEU A 71 -7.41 -4.54 7.65
C LEU A 71 -8.56 -3.56 7.52
N ASN A 72 -9.74 -3.93 8.02
CA ASN A 72 -10.95 -3.10 7.92
C ASN A 72 -10.76 -1.68 8.47
N ILE A 73 -9.99 -1.52 9.56
CA ILE A 73 -9.68 -0.21 10.13
C ILE A 73 -8.84 0.68 9.20
N HIS A 74 -7.96 0.08 8.37
CA HIS A 74 -7.16 0.81 7.39
C HIS A 74 -8.04 1.34 6.25
N LEU A 75 -9.02 0.54 5.81
CA LEU A 75 -9.97 0.92 4.76
C LEU A 75 -10.92 2.03 5.23
N ASP A 76 -11.43 1.95 6.46
CA ASP A 76 -12.22 3.02 7.06
C ASP A 76 -11.39 4.31 7.15
N LEU A 77 -10.13 4.20 7.61
CA LEU A 77 -9.25 5.36 7.70
C LEU A 77 -9.01 6.02 6.33
N TYR A 78 -8.68 5.24 5.29
CA TYR A 78 -8.49 5.77 3.94
C TYR A 78 -9.71 6.55 3.45
N ASN A 79 -10.91 5.98 3.63
CA ASN A 79 -12.15 6.64 3.26
C ASN A 79 -12.36 7.96 4.03
N ARG A 80 -12.01 8.02 5.32
CA ARG A 80 -12.05 9.26 6.10
C ARG A 80 -11.13 10.33 5.54
N PHE A 81 -9.88 9.98 5.22
CA PHE A 81 -8.95 10.93 4.58
C PHE A 81 -9.49 11.45 3.24
N SER A 82 -9.99 10.55 2.41
CA SER A 82 -10.58 10.84 1.10
C SER A 82 -11.79 11.79 1.20
N LEU A 83 -12.66 11.58 2.20
CA LEU A 83 -13.81 12.45 2.45
C LEU A 83 -13.38 13.81 3.02
N VAL A 84 -12.53 13.82 4.04
CA VAL A 84 -12.14 15.05 4.76
C VAL A 84 -11.43 16.05 3.85
N ILE A 85 -10.51 15.60 3.00
CA ILE A 85 -9.82 16.52 2.09
C ILE A 85 -10.79 17.19 1.11
N ARG A 86 -11.74 16.43 0.55
CA ARG A 86 -12.74 16.96 -0.39
C ARG A 86 -13.72 17.89 0.30
N GLN A 87 -14.21 17.51 1.48
CA GLN A 87 -15.08 18.35 2.30
C GLN A 87 -14.40 19.67 2.67
N GLY A 88 -13.10 19.63 2.97
CA GLY A 88 -12.30 20.82 3.20
C GLY A 88 -12.23 21.75 1.98
N TYR A 89 -12.28 21.23 0.76
CA TYR A 89 -12.19 22.03 -0.46
C TYR A 89 -13.53 22.54 -1.00
N ILE A 90 -14.67 21.95 -0.65
CA ILE A 90 -16.01 22.35 -1.18
C ILE A 90 -16.19 23.86 -1.09
N SER A 91 -15.82 24.43 0.04
CA SER A 91 -16.01 25.83 0.37
C SER A 91 -14.81 26.70 -0.01
N ARG A 92 -13.75 26.11 -0.57
CA ARG A 92 -12.50 26.77 -0.99
C ARG A 92 -12.29 26.57 -2.48
N ASN A 93 -13.07 27.28 -3.28
CA ASN A 93 -12.99 27.18 -4.73
C ASN A 93 -12.26 28.41 -5.32
N PRO A 94 -11.08 28.25 -5.93
CA PRO A 94 -10.26 29.37 -6.39
C PRO A 94 -10.84 30.13 -7.59
N ILE A 95 -11.88 29.60 -8.24
CA ILE A 95 -12.60 30.32 -9.30
C ILE A 95 -13.80 31.12 -8.78
N ASP A 96 -14.15 31.00 -7.50
CA ASP A 96 -15.27 31.72 -6.89
C ASP A 96 -14.83 33.08 -6.33
N LEU A 97 -15.72 34.07 -6.43
CA LEU A 97 -15.46 35.43 -5.93
C LEU A 97 -15.19 35.46 -4.42
N ASP A 98 -15.91 34.62 -3.67
CA ASP A 98 -15.79 34.54 -2.20
C ASP A 98 -14.39 34.10 -1.76
N TYR A 99 -13.74 33.24 -2.54
CA TYR A 99 -12.36 32.82 -2.27
C TYR A 99 -11.37 33.98 -2.44
N ALA A 100 -11.51 34.78 -3.50
CA ALA A 100 -10.67 35.96 -3.71
C ALA A 100 -10.87 37.01 -2.60
N ASN A 101 -12.12 37.23 -2.16
CA ASN A 101 -12.43 38.11 -1.04
C ASN A 101 -11.78 37.62 0.27
N MET A 102 -11.80 36.31 0.52
CA MET A 102 -11.16 35.72 1.70
C MET A 102 -9.64 35.97 1.74
N LEU A 103 -8.95 35.82 0.59
CA LEU A 103 -7.51 36.07 0.52
C LEU A 103 -7.17 37.52 0.87
N ASN A 104 -7.93 38.48 0.34
CA ASN A 104 -7.74 39.90 0.60
C ASN A 104 -8.03 40.27 2.06
N GLN A 105 -9.11 39.75 2.64
CA GLN A 105 -9.44 39.98 4.05
C GLN A 105 -8.37 39.42 4.99
N GLY A 106 -7.82 38.25 4.68
CA GLY A 106 -6.73 37.66 5.45
C GLY A 106 -5.47 38.51 5.44
N TYR A 107 -5.12 39.09 4.28
CA TYR A 107 -4.01 40.03 4.15
C TYR A 107 -4.24 41.33 4.96
N ASP A 108 -5.44 41.92 4.86
CA ASP A 108 -5.83 43.11 5.61
C ASP A 108 -5.77 42.90 7.13
N ALA A 109 -6.19 41.73 7.61
CA ALA A 109 -6.15 41.38 9.03
C ALA A 109 -4.71 41.35 9.58
N ILE A 110 -3.75 40.86 8.77
CA ILE A 110 -2.33 40.85 9.12
C ILE A 110 -1.80 42.30 9.19
N LEU A 111 -2.12 43.15 8.20
CA LEU A 111 -1.65 44.53 8.16
C LEU A 111 -2.18 45.39 9.31
N LYS A 112 -3.48 45.28 9.60
CA LYS A 112 -4.16 46.14 10.57
C LYS A 112 -3.94 45.70 12.03
N SER A 113 -3.27 44.57 12.27
CA SER A 113 -3.16 43.92 13.59
C SER A 113 -4.51 43.73 14.32
N ASN A 114 -5.61 43.84 13.58
CA ASN A 114 -6.97 43.77 14.09
C ASN A 114 -7.47 42.34 13.90
N ILE A 115 -7.30 41.55 14.95
CA ILE A 115 -7.64 40.14 15.01
C ILE A 115 -9.13 40.00 15.33
N ASN A 116 -9.99 40.54 14.47
CA ASN A 116 -11.40 40.13 14.46
C ASN A 116 -11.63 39.22 13.26
N LEU A 117 -11.10 38.00 13.38
CA LEU A 117 -11.37 36.88 12.46
C LEU A 117 -12.84 36.41 12.52
N ASN A 118 -13.68 37.06 13.33
CA ASN A 118 -15.10 36.77 13.52
C ASN A 118 -16.04 37.59 12.63
N ASN A 119 -15.53 38.36 11.66
CA ASN A 119 -16.40 39.17 10.83
C ASN A 119 -17.00 38.36 9.67
N ASN A 120 -18.22 37.84 9.93
CA ASN A 120 -19.34 37.79 8.99
C ASN A 120 -19.01 37.42 7.54
N ILE A 121 -18.62 36.18 7.30
CA ILE A 121 -18.91 35.53 6.02
C ILE A 121 -19.89 34.40 6.33
N LYS A 122 -20.89 34.20 5.47
CA LYS A 122 -21.93 33.16 5.50
C LYS A 122 -21.35 31.73 5.37
N PHE A 123 -20.20 31.48 5.99
CA PHE A 123 -19.41 30.28 5.86
C PHE A 123 -19.65 29.41 7.08
N ARG A 124 -20.61 28.48 6.95
CA ARG A 124 -20.58 27.31 7.82
C ARG A 124 -19.47 26.42 7.28
N SER A 125 -18.26 26.54 7.84
CA SER A 125 -17.18 25.60 7.54
C SER A 125 -17.67 24.18 7.78
N SER A 126 -17.86 23.41 6.70
CA SER A 126 -18.11 21.97 6.74
C SER A 126 -16.82 21.18 6.93
N ALA A 127 -15.66 21.86 6.90
CA ALA A 127 -14.34 21.29 7.10
C ALA A 127 -14.23 20.77 8.53
N SER A 128 -14.62 19.52 8.71
CA SER A 128 -14.52 18.79 9.95
C SER A 128 -13.30 17.89 9.85
N GLY A 129 -12.42 18.02 10.84
CA GLY A 129 -11.36 17.05 11.05
C GLY A 129 -11.89 15.79 11.71
N PHE A 130 -10.99 14.87 12.05
CA PHE A 130 -11.28 13.77 12.96
C PHE A 130 -10.06 13.48 13.83
N THR A 131 -10.29 12.75 14.91
CA THR A 131 -9.22 12.33 15.81
C THR A 131 -9.00 10.82 15.67
N ILE A 132 -7.75 10.41 15.53
CA ILE A 132 -7.31 9.03 15.61
C ILE A 132 -6.69 8.84 16.99
N VAL A 133 -7.28 7.95 17.77
CA VAL A 133 -6.77 7.64 19.10
C VAL A 133 -6.53 6.16 19.21
N GLY A 134 -5.38 5.74 19.70
CA GLY A 134 -5.23 4.34 20.06
C GLY A 134 -3.90 3.97 20.64
N VAL A 135 -3.78 2.69 20.99
CA VAL A 135 -2.64 2.14 21.72
C VAL A 135 -1.36 2.24 20.88
N SER A 136 -0.24 2.51 21.53
CA SER A 136 1.09 2.54 20.90
C SER A 136 1.43 1.17 20.29
N GLY A 137 2.08 1.16 19.12
CA GLY A 137 2.44 -0.10 18.44
C GLY A 137 1.34 -0.75 17.59
N MET A 138 0.18 -0.11 17.41
CA MET A 138 -0.89 -0.62 16.52
C MET A 138 -0.76 -0.20 15.05
N GLY A 139 0.30 0.52 14.68
CA GLY A 139 0.54 0.95 13.29
C GLY A 139 -0.25 2.18 12.83
N LYS A 140 -0.76 3.02 13.76
CA LYS A 140 -1.48 4.27 13.45
C LYS A 140 -0.68 5.18 12.50
N THR A 141 0.50 5.59 12.94
CA THR A 141 1.41 6.49 12.20
C THR A 141 1.85 5.87 10.88
N THR A 142 2.17 4.57 10.87
CA THR A 142 2.52 3.82 9.66
C THR A 142 1.38 3.84 8.64
N THR A 143 0.15 3.60 9.08
CA THR A 143 -1.02 3.59 8.20
C THR A 143 -1.32 4.99 7.66
N VAL A 144 -1.25 6.02 8.50
CA VAL A 144 -1.43 7.41 8.08
C VAL A 144 -0.39 7.79 7.02
N ASN A 145 0.89 7.52 7.27
CA ASN A 145 1.94 7.83 6.30
C ASN A 145 1.72 7.12 4.97
N ARG A 146 1.35 5.83 4.98
CA ARG A 146 0.99 5.07 3.78
C ARG A 146 -0.18 5.71 3.02
N ILE A 147 -1.23 6.12 3.71
CA ILE A 147 -2.36 6.81 3.07
C ILE A 147 -1.92 8.14 2.47
N LEU A 148 -1.10 8.92 3.18
CA LEU A 148 -0.60 10.21 2.68
C LEU A 148 0.29 10.04 1.45
N GLU A 149 1.06 8.95 1.33
CA GLU A 149 1.87 8.62 0.14
C GLU A 149 1.00 8.38 -1.12
N THR A 150 -0.26 7.96 -0.94
CA THR A 150 -1.21 7.81 -2.06
C THR A 150 -1.78 9.13 -2.57
N ILE A 151 -1.65 10.20 -1.78
CA ILE A 151 -2.19 11.52 -2.10
C ILE A 151 -1.01 12.40 -2.52
N PRO A 152 -0.96 12.88 -3.77
CA PRO A 152 0.12 13.75 -4.24
C PRO A 152 0.28 14.96 -3.33
N GLN A 153 1.48 15.16 -2.78
CA GLN A 153 1.70 16.21 -1.76
C GLN A 153 1.56 17.62 -2.34
N VAL A 154 2.00 17.84 -3.59
CA VAL A 154 1.91 19.12 -4.31
C VAL A 154 1.34 18.90 -5.69
N ILE A 155 0.27 19.65 -6.00
CA ILE A 155 -0.35 19.70 -7.31
C ILE A 155 -0.14 21.12 -7.88
N LEU A 156 0.45 21.20 -9.07
CA LEU A 156 0.64 22.45 -9.79
C LEU A 156 -0.53 22.68 -10.74
N HIS A 157 -1.26 23.77 -10.51
CA HIS A 157 -2.25 24.26 -11.46
C HIS A 157 -1.58 25.29 -12.37
N SER A 158 -1.80 25.13 -13.67
CA SER A 158 -1.37 26.09 -14.71
C SER A 158 -2.55 26.68 -15.48
N LYS A 159 -3.56 25.85 -15.74
CA LYS A 159 -4.74 26.17 -16.56
C LYS A 159 -5.93 25.36 -16.07
N TYR A 160 -7.13 25.92 -16.11
CA TYR A 160 -8.39 25.25 -15.79
C TYR A 160 -9.51 25.81 -16.68
N LYS A 161 -10.19 24.95 -17.45
CA LYS A 161 -11.25 25.33 -18.41
C LYS A 161 -10.89 26.54 -19.28
N GLU A 162 -9.75 26.47 -19.96
CA GLU A 162 -9.21 27.54 -20.80
C GLU A 162 -8.79 28.84 -20.08
N LYS A 163 -8.95 28.94 -18.76
CA LYS A 163 -8.48 30.06 -17.94
C LYS A 163 -7.14 29.74 -17.30
N ARG A 164 -6.25 30.72 -17.24
CA ARG A 164 -4.98 30.60 -16.52
C ARG A 164 -5.26 30.50 -15.02
N LEU A 165 -4.73 29.47 -14.38
CA LEU A 165 -4.85 29.24 -12.95
C LEU A 165 -3.48 28.83 -12.44
N CYS A 166 -2.65 29.81 -12.06
CA CYS A 166 -1.26 29.57 -11.64
C CYS A 166 -1.16 29.52 -10.12
N MET A 167 -1.16 28.33 -9.54
CA MET A 167 -1.06 28.16 -8.09
C MET A 167 -0.57 26.77 -7.71
N TYR A 168 0.02 26.69 -6.52
CA TYR A 168 0.30 25.43 -5.87
C TYR A 168 -0.88 25.03 -4.99
N GLN A 169 -1.20 23.74 -5.01
CA GLN A 169 -2.08 23.08 -4.07
C GLN A 169 -1.25 22.08 -3.26
N ILE A 170 -1.06 22.37 -1.97
CA ILE A 170 -0.47 21.41 -1.04
C ILE A 170 -1.61 20.56 -0.47
N THR A 171 -1.67 19.26 -0.72
CA THR A 171 -2.82 18.45 -0.28
C THR A 171 -2.79 18.15 1.22
N TRP A 172 -1.61 18.00 1.81
CA TRP A 172 -1.45 17.70 3.22
C TRP A 172 -0.13 18.23 3.78
N VAL A 173 -0.16 18.61 5.06
CA VAL A 173 1.03 18.88 5.88
C VAL A 173 0.88 18.07 7.16
N LYS A 174 1.90 17.28 7.49
CA LYS A 174 1.97 16.54 8.74
C LYS A 174 3.04 17.17 9.64
N LEU A 175 2.67 17.45 10.89
CA LEU A 175 3.52 17.96 11.95
C LEU A 175 3.46 17.03 13.17
N GLU A 176 4.50 17.05 13.98
CA GLU A 176 4.52 16.41 15.29
C GLU A 176 4.23 17.45 16.37
N CYS A 177 3.38 17.13 17.34
CA CYS A 177 3.12 18.03 18.45
C CYS A 177 4.39 18.20 19.30
N PRO A 178 4.88 19.44 19.52
CA PRO A 178 6.06 19.69 20.34
C PRO A 178 5.91 19.09 21.74
N PHE A 179 7.00 18.55 22.30
CA PHE A 179 7.01 17.91 23.63
C PHE A 179 6.58 18.85 24.76
N ASP A 180 6.82 20.15 24.61
CA ASP A 180 6.44 21.19 25.57
C ASP A 180 5.06 21.81 25.28
N GLY A 181 4.35 21.32 24.24
CA GLY A 181 3.08 21.86 23.77
C GLY A 181 3.18 23.31 23.30
N SER A 182 4.33 23.76 22.81
CA SER A 182 4.53 25.15 22.37
C SER A 182 3.88 25.44 21.01
N ILE A 183 2.89 26.34 20.99
CA ILE A 183 2.27 26.84 19.75
C ILE A 183 3.31 27.54 18.85
N LYS A 184 4.29 28.22 19.46
CA LYS A 184 5.37 28.88 18.71
C LYS A 184 6.23 27.86 17.98
N ALA A 185 6.62 26.78 18.66
CA ALA A 185 7.40 25.70 18.05
C ALA A 185 6.61 25.06 16.90
N LEU A 186 5.31 24.83 17.08
CA LEU A 186 4.44 24.28 16.04
C LEU A 186 4.33 25.21 14.80
N CYS A 187 4.19 26.52 15.00
CA CYS A 187 4.17 27.48 13.87
C CYS A 187 5.50 27.50 13.12
N LEU A 188 6.62 27.43 13.85
CA LEU A 188 7.96 27.39 13.26
C LEU A 188 8.16 26.11 12.43
N ASP A 189 7.77 24.96 12.97
CA ASP A 189 7.82 23.68 12.26
C ASP A 189 6.94 23.71 11.00
N PHE A 190 5.72 24.28 11.10
CA PHE A 190 4.87 24.49 9.94
C PHE A 190 5.55 25.33 8.84
N PHE A 191 6.14 26.47 9.19
CA PHE A 191 6.82 27.32 8.21
C PHE A 191 7.99 26.59 7.55
N ALA A 192 8.81 25.90 8.33
CA ALA A 192 9.92 25.10 7.82
C ALA A 192 9.43 23.96 6.90
N LYS A 193 8.32 23.32 7.27
CA LYS A 193 7.73 22.24 6.48
C LYS A 193 7.21 22.74 5.14
N VAL A 194 6.46 23.84 5.11
CA VAL A 194 5.99 24.45 3.85
C VAL A 194 7.18 24.87 2.98
N ASP A 195 8.22 25.47 3.58
CA ASP A 195 9.44 25.84 2.86
C ASP A 195 10.14 24.64 2.24
N SER A 196 10.21 23.50 2.95
CA SER A 196 10.78 22.26 2.38
C SER A 196 9.94 21.68 1.23
N ILE A 197 8.62 21.89 1.25
CA ILE A 197 7.71 21.32 0.25
C ILE A 197 7.75 22.14 -1.05
N ILE A 198 7.62 23.48 -0.96
CA ILE A 198 7.49 24.35 -2.14
C ILE A 198 8.65 25.34 -2.37
N GLY A 199 9.73 25.25 -1.57
CA GLY A 199 10.93 26.08 -1.74
C GLY A 199 10.76 27.55 -1.35
N THR A 200 9.79 27.86 -0.49
CA THR A 200 9.59 29.21 0.06
C THR A 200 10.60 29.53 1.18
N LYS A 201 10.49 30.73 1.76
CA LYS A 201 11.33 31.19 2.89
C LYS A 201 10.49 31.79 4.02
N TYR A 202 9.35 31.17 4.32
CA TYR A 202 8.46 31.58 5.40
C TYR A 202 9.12 31.47 6.76
N PHE A 203 9.96 30.46 6.99
CA PHE A 203 10.69 30.29 8.23
C PHE A 203 11.65 31.46 8.48
N ASP A 204 12.45 31.84 7.50
CA ASP A 204 13.36 32.99 7.63
C ASP A 204 12.59 34.31 7.82
N LYS A 205 11.46 34.45 7.10
CA LYS A 205 10.66 35.67 7.11
C LYS A 205 9.87 35.86 8.41
N TYR A 206 9.27 34.79 8.92
CA TYR A 206 8.32 34.84 10.03
C TYR A 206 8.78 34.10 11.29
N GLY A 207 9.88 33.36 11.22
CA GLY A 207 10.45 32.61 12.35
C GLY A 207 11.41 33.41 13.22
N ASN A 208 11.82 34.61 12.77
CA ASN A 208 12.67 35.49 13.56
C ASN A 208 12.02 35.84 14.92
N GLY A 209 12.82 35.80 16.00
CA GLY A 209 12.36 35.79 17.40
C GLY A 209 11.54 36.99 17.90
N ARG A 210 11.25 37.99 17.05
CA ARG A 210 10.47 39.19 17.39
C ARG A 210 8.96 39.02 17.24
N LEU A 211 8.48 38.04 16.47
CA LEU A 211 7.05 37.88 16.23
C LEU A 211 6.35 37.16 17.40
N SER A 212 5.21 37.71 17.80
CA SER A 212 4.35 37.12 18.82
C SER A 212 3.54 35.94 18.27
N ILE A 213 3.11 35.03 19.13
CA ILE A 213 2.23 33.90 18.75
C ILE A 213 0.93 34.40 18.12
N ASN A 214 0.36 35.48 18.66
CA ASN A 214 -0.85 36.12 18.13
C ASN A 214 -0.68 36.65 16.70
N THR A 215 0.57 36.90 16.26
CA THR A 215 0.90 37.30 14.89
C THR A 215 1.20 36.09 14.00
N MET A 216 1.86 35.06 14.54
CA MET A 216 2.20 33.84 13.79
C MET A 216 0.96 33.04 13.35
N ILE A 217 -0.07 32.99 14.20
CA ILE A 217 -1.33 32.27 13.92
C ILE A 217 -2.03 32.80 12.65
N PRO A 218 -2.32 34.12 12.52
CA PRO A 218 -2.86 34.70 11.29
C PRO A 218 -1.95 34.50 10.07
N ILE A 219 -0.63 34.59 10.24
CA ILE A 219 0.33 34.36 9.15
C ILE A 219 0.24 32.92 8.65
N MET A 220 0.23 31.94 9.55
CA MET A 220 0.04 30.54 9.19
C MET A 220 -1.29 30.32 8.48
N ALA A 221 -2.38 30.88 9.00
CA ALA A 221 -3.69 30.82 8.34
C ALA A 221 -3.64 31.38 6.91
N GLN A 222 -2.94 32.49 6.69
CA GLN A 222 -2.78 33.07 5.36
C GLN A 222 -1.92 32.20 4.44
N ILE A 223 -0.84 31.62 4.96
CA ILE A 223 -0.02 30.67 4.19
C ILE A 223 -0.86 29.47 3.76
N CYS A 224 -1.66 28.89 4.67
CA CYS A 224 -2.58 27.79 4.35
C CYS A 224 -3.54 28.14 3.20
N ARG A 225 -4.07 29.38 3.16
CA ARG A 225 -4.91 29.84 2.05
C ARG A 225 -4.12 29.97 0.75
N ASN A 226 -2.96 30.63 0.78
CA ASN A 226 -2.13 30.89 -0.39
C ASN A 226 -1.66 29.60 -1.08
N VAL A 227 -1.33 28.57 -0.30
CA VAL A 227 -0.87 27.27 -0.80
C VAL A 227 -1.99 26.24 -0.96
N ASN A 228 -3.24 26.65 -0.71
CA ASN A 228 -4.44 25.80 -0.79
C ASN A 228 -4.31 24.51 0.01
N LEU A 229 -3.84 24.61 1.25
CA LEU A 229 -3.55 23.45 2.08
C LEU A 229 -4.78 22.57 2.25
N GLY A 230 -4.76 21.31 1.80
CA GLY A 230 -5.92 20.42 1.85
C GLY A 230 -6.29 19.98 3.25
N MET A 231 -5.31 19.53 4.03
CA MET A 231 -5.50 19.12 5.43
C MET A 231 -4.21 19.29 6.25
N LEU A 232 -4.36 19.48 7.55
CA LEU A 232 -3.27 19.54 8.52
C LEU A 232 -3.36 18.35 9.47
N ILE A 233 -2.30 17.55 9.56
CA ILE A 233 -2.21 16.40 10.46
C ILE A 233 -1.26 16.74 11.60
N ILE A 234 -1.70 16.55 12.84
CA ILE A 234 -0.91 16.74 14.05
C ILE A 234 -0.78 15.38 14.74
N ASP A 235 0.43 14.83 14.75
CA ASP A 235 0.77 13.58 15.42
C ASP A 235 1.21 13.83 16.88
N GLU A 236 1.19 12.77 17.70
CA GLU A 236 1.65 12.81 19.10
C GLU A 236 0.94 13.86 19.98
N ILE A 237 -0.36 14.09 19.76
CA ILE A 237 -1.13 15.15 20.44
C ILE A 237 -1.19 14.99 21.98
N GLN A 238 -0.87 13.80 22.51
CA GLN A 238 -0.74 13.60 23.95
C GLN A 238 0.38 14.45 24.58
N ASN A 239 1.35 14.94 23.79
CA ASN A 239 2.38 15.87 24.29
C ASN A 239 1.79 17.18 24.86
N LEU A 240 0.53 17.48 24.55
CA LEU A 240 -0.21 18.57 25.19
C LEU A 240 -0.34 18.41 26.72
N SER A 241 -0.33 17.18 27.25
CA SER A 241 -0.40 16.94 28.69
C SER A 241 0.82 17.48 29.45
N SER A 242 1.96 17.56 28.76
CA SER A 242 3.24 18.04 29.30
C SER A 242 3.36 19.56 29.21
N ALA A 243 2.40 20.24 28.57
CA ALA A 243 2.38 21.69 28.46
C ALA A 243 2.16 22.34 29.84
N LYS A 244 2.79 23.50 30.06
CA LYS A 244 2.51 24.35 31.23
C LYS A 244 1.00 24.65 31.31
N SER A 245 0.48 24.84 32.52
CA SER A 245 -0.95 25.11 32.78
C SER A 245 -1.55 26.11 31.77
N GLY A 246 -2.64 25.73 31.10
CA GLY A 246 -3.31 26.51 30.06
C GLY A 246 -2.75 26.38 28.63
N GLY A 247 -1.58 25.75 28.43
CA GLY A 247 -0.95 25.59 27.11
C GLY A 247 -1.75 24.69 26.16
N ALA A 248 -2.25 23.56 26.67
CA ALA A 248 -3.09 22.63 25.91
C ALA A 248 -4.37 23.28 25.40
N GLU A 249 -5.05 24.06 26.25
CA GLU A 249 -6.26 24.78 25.88
C GLU A 249 -5.99 25.83 24.79
N ASN A 250 -4.90 26.59 24.92
CA ASN A 250 -4.51 27.57 23.92
C ASN A 250 -4.22 26.92 22.55
N MET A 251 -3.56 25.75 22.54
CA MET A 251 -3.27 25.05 21.28
C MET A 251 -4.54 24.47 20.63
N LEU A 252 -5.45 23.92 21.43
CA LEU A 252 -6.74 23.44 20.93
C LEU A 252 -7.59 24.60 20.36
N ASN A 253 -7.66 25.73 21.07
CA ASN A 253 -8.33 26.93 20.56
C ASN A 253 -7.71 27.41 19.25
N TYR A 254 -6.39 27.31 19.11
CA TYR A 254 -5.69 27.60 17.88
C TYR A 254 -6.10 26.68 16.71
N PHE A 255 -6.18 25.36 16.91
CA PHE A 255 -6.69 24.44 15.87
C PHE A 255 -8.14 24.75 15.49
N LEU A 256 -8.96 25.10 16.47
CA LEU A 256 -10.34 25.53 16.23
C LEU A 256 -10.39 26.81 15.37
N THR A 257 -9.48 27.76 15.59
CA THR A 257 -9.34 28.95 14.74
C THR A 257 -8.97 28.58 13.31
N LEU A 258 -8.05 27.64 13.08
CA LEU A 258 -7.72 27.18 11.72
C LEU A 258 -8.93 26.57 11.01
N VAL A 259 -9.66 25.69 11.69
CA VAL A 259 -10.87 25.05 11.15
C VAL A 259 -11.94 26.08 10.78
N ASN A 260 -12.17 27.07 11.64
CA ASN A 260 -13.26 28.04 11.45
C ASN A 260 -12.90 29.18 10.50
N SER A 261 -11.66 29.69 10.57
CA SER A 261 -11.25 30.88 9.84
C SER A 261 -10.62 30.56 8.49
N VAL A 262 -10.08 29.37 8.30
CA VAL A 262 -9.48 28.94 7.02
C VAL A 262 -10.37 27.92 6.30
N GLY A 263 -11.24 27.20 7.01
CA GLY A 263 -11.92 26.02 6.45
C GLY A 263 -10.95 24.87 6.21
N LEU A 264 -9.86 24.80 6.98
CA LEU A 264 -8.83 23.78 6.89
C LEU A 264 -9.20 22.60 7.81
N PRO A 265 -9.39 21.38 7.28
CA PRO A 265 -9.50 20.20 8.11
C PRO A 265 -8.22 19.93 8.92
N VAL A 266 -8.38 19.66 10.21
CA VAL A 266 -7.29 19.33 11.13
C VAL A 266 -7.49 17.93 11.69
N ILE A 267 -6.57 17.01 11.39
CA ILE A 267 -6.60 15.62 11.86
C ILE A 267 -5.63 15.51 13.04
N LEU A 268 -6.12 15.00 14.17
CA LEU A 268 -5.32 14.82 15.38
C LEU A 268 -5.03 13.33 15.59
N ILE A 269 -3.79 12.97 15.87
CA ILE A 269 -3.36 11.60 16.14
C ILE A 269 -2.70 11.56 17.51
N GLY A 270 -3.06 10.58 18.33
CA GLY A 270 -2.38 10.36 19.59
C GLY A 270 -2.77 9.08 20.32
N THR A 271 -2.30 8.99 21.55
CA THR A 271 -2.63 7.92 22.49
C THR A 271 -3.90 8.23 23.27
N PRO A 272 -4.51 7.23 23.94
CA PRO A 272 -5.74 7.45 24.70
C PRO A 272 -5.67 8.54 25.78
N ASN A 273 -4.48 8.82 26.32
CA ASN A 273 -4.27 9.95 27.23
C ASN A 273 -4.64 11.32 26.66
N ALA A 274 -4.58 11.48 25.33
CA ALA A 274 -5.03 12.72 24.70
C ALA A 274 -6.55 12.91 24.75
N ILE A 275 -7.33 11.85 24.98
CA ILE A 275 -8.80 11.89 24.97
C ILE A 275 -9.31 12.88 26.00
N GLU A 276 -8.81 12.85 27.23
CA GLU A 276 -9.29 13.74 28.31
C GLU A 276 -9.09 15.22 27.96
N ILE A 277 -7.95 15.54 27.32
CA ILE A 277 -7.60 16.89 26.87
C ILE A 277 -8.52 17.33 25.71
N ILE A 278 -8.82 16.42 24.77
CA ILE A 278 -9.68 16.70 23.62
C ILE A 278 -11.17 16.78 24.01
N GLN A 279 -11.61 15.92 24.94
CA GLN A 279 -12.99 15.84 25.44
C GLN A 279 -13.35 17.01 26.36
N SER A 280 -12.44 17.39 27.27
CA SER A 280 -12.66 18.53 28.18
C SER A 280 -12.97 19.82 27.43
N GLN A 281 -12.46 19.97 26.20
CA GLN A 281 -12.76 21.07 25.29
C GLN A 281 -13.90 20.74 24.31
N PHE A 282 -15.04 20.26 24.85
CA PHE A 282 -16.36 19.88 24.27
C PHE A 282 -16.83 20.52 22.93
N ARG A 283 -16.21 21.62 22.47
CA ARG A 283 -16.43 22.32 21.20
C ARG A 283 -15.67 21.70 20.00
N LEU A 284 -14.49 21.11 20.21
CA LEU A 284 -13.73 20.40 19.17
C LEU A 284 -14.25 18.98 18.97
N ALA A 285 -14.52 18.26 20.07
CA ALA A 285 -15.08 16.91 20.03
C ALA A 285 -16.35 16.83 19.16
N ARG A 286 -17.31 17.75 19.33
CA ARG A 286 -18.56 17.79 18.52
C ARG A 286 -18.39 18.18 17.06
N ARG A 287 -17.33 18.93 16.68
CA ARG A 287 -17.06 19.32 15.29
C ARG A 287 -16.17 18.32 14.56
N ASN A 288 -15.24 17.68 15.27
CA ASN A 288 -14.54 16.47 14.81
C ASN A 288 -15.47 15.24 14.78
N SER A 289 -16.69 15.36 15.33
CA SER A 289 -17.71 14.30 15.34
C SER A 289 -18.52 14.15 14.05
N ALA A 290 -18.34 15.00 13.02
CA ALA A 290 -19.02 14.74 11.74
C ALA A 290 -18.59 13.37 11.14
N MET A 291 -17.37 12.91 11.45
CA MET A 291 -16.88 11.55 11.17
C MET A 291 -16.57 10.73 12.45
N GLY A 292 -16.61 11.36 13.63
CA GLY A 292 -16.32 10.71 14.92
C GLY A 292 -14.83 10.49 15.17
N ALA A 293 -14.47 10.19 16.43
CA ALA A 293 -13.15 9.68 16.75
C ALA A 293 -13.00 8.24 16.22
N LEU A 294 -11.87 7.94 15.60
CA LEU A 294 -11.49 6.58 15.25
C LEU A 294 -10.66 6.01 16.40
N PHE A 295 -11.23 5.04 17.11
CA PHE A 295 -10.52 4.31 18.15
C PHE A 295 -9.76 3.13 17.53
N TRP A 296 -8.45 3.17 17.68
CA TRP A 296 -7.49 2.20 17.19
C TRP A 296 -7.09 1.28 18.34
N GLU A 297 -8.00 0.38 18.67
CA GLU A 297 -7.84 -0.57 19.77
C GLU A 297 -6.87 -1.68 19.40
N LYS A 298 -6.46 -2.47 20.40
CA LYS A 298 -5.73 -3.72 20.16
C LYS A 298 -6.56 -4.66 19.28
N LEU A 299 -5.89 -5.47 18.46
CA LEU A 299 -6.61 -6.48 17.71
C LEU A 299 -7.19 -7.52 18.66
N GLU A 300 -8.47 -7.83 18.50
CA GLU A 300 -9.08 -8.97 19.16
C GLU A 300 -8.60 -10.25 18.47
N LYS A 301 -8.68 -11.39 19.17
CA LYS A 301 -8.43 -12.71 18.56
C LYS A 301 -9.60 -13.08 17.66
N ASP A 302 -9.69 -12.39 16.54
CA ASP A 302 -10.76 -12.48 15.56
C ASP A 302 -10.18 -12.75 14.16
N LYS A 303 -11.04 -12.73 13.16
CA LYS A 303 -10.65 -12.96 11.77
C LYS A 303 -9.67 -11.91 11.22
N ASN A 304 -9.63 -10.69 11.76
CA ASN A 304 -8.64 -9.70 11.33
C ASN A 304 -7.25 -10.06 11.87
N TRP A 305 -7.18 -10.56 13.11
CA TRP A 305 -5.96 -11.12 13.66
C TRP A 305 -5.50 -12.35 12.86
N ASP A 306 -6.41 -13.28 12.58
CA ASP A 306 -6.08 -14.48 11.79
C ASP A 306 -5.57 -14.09 10.40
N LEU A 307 -6.23 -13.17 9.70
CA LEU A 307 -5.79 -12.68 8.39
C LEU A 307 -4.37 -12.08 8.44
N LEU A 308 -4.07 -11.29 9.48
CA LEU A 308 -2.75 -10.70 9.67
C LEU A 308 -1.68 -11.79 9.87
N ILE A 309 -1.93 -12.72 10.79
CA ILE A 309 -0.97 -13.76 11.18
C ILE A 309 -0.80 -14.80 10.08
N GLU A 310 -1.88 -15.32 9.51
CA GLU A 310 -1.85 -16.21 8.32
C GLU A 310 -0.93 -15.62 7.26
N GLY A 311 -1.06 -14.31 7.02
CA GLY A 311 -0.29 -13.70 5.98
C GLY A 311 1.15 -13.35 6.30
N MET A 312 1.42 -13.03 7.56
CA MET A 312 2.77 -12.86 8.07
C MET A 312 3.53 -14.20 8.13
N TRP A 313 2.82 -15.30 8.38
CA TRP A 313 3.41 -16.62 8.65
C TRP A 313 4.09 -17.27 7.45
N GLU A 314 3.75 -16.82 6.24
CA GLU A 314 4.40 -17.28 5.02
C GLU A 314 5.86 -16.80 4.91
N TYR A 315 6.21 -15.74 5.62
CA TYR A 315 7.56 -15.17 5.63
C TYR A 315 8.45 -15.88 6.66
N GLN A 316 8.91 -17.09 6.31
CA GLN A 316 9.83 -17.90 7.12
C GLN A 316 11.19 -18.06 6.45
N TRP A 317 12.23 -17.46 7.04
CA TRP A 317 13.62 -17.66 6.62
C TRP A 317 14.34 -18.76 7.41
N THR A 318 13.61 -19.55 8.18
CA THR A 318 14.12 -20.76 8.82
C THR A 318 14.31 -21.89 7.79
N LYS A 319 15.32 -22.73 7.97
CA LYS A 319 15.60 -23.88 7.08
C LYS A 319 14.41 -24.81 7.01
N GLU A 320 13.76 -25.05 8.13
CA GLU A 320 12.58 -25.92 8.19
C GLU A 320 11.33 -25.05 8.35
N TYR A 321 10.39 -25.23 7.42
CA TYR A 321 9.10 -24.54 7.45
C TYR A 321 8.24 -25.15 8.54
N THR A 322 7.58 -24.29 9.29
CA THR A 322 6.59 -24.72 10.28
C THR A 322 5.22 -24.21 9.83
N PRO A 323 4.26 -25.09 9.50
CA PRO A 323 2.89 -24.67 9.21
C PRO A 323 2.28 -23.91 10.39
N LEU A 324 1.43 -22.91 10.11
CA LEU A 324 0.68 -22.21 11.15
C LEU A 324 -0.34 -23.18 11.75
N THR A 325 -0.20 -23.49 13.03
CA THR A 325 -1.20 -24.21 13.81
C THR A 325 -1.97 -23.22 14.69
N GLU A 326 -3.17 -23.61 15.12
CA GLU A 326 -3.95 -22.82 16.09
C GLU A 326 -3.12 -22.55 17.36
N GLU A 327 -2.38 -23.54 17.86
CA GLU A 327 -1.50 -23.40 19.03
C GLU A 327 -0.40 -22.33 18.86
N LEU A 328 0.13 -22.18 17.64
CA LEU A 328 1.14 -21.16 17.31
C LEU A 328 0.52 -19.77 17.19
N ASN A 329 -0.65 -19.70 16.56
CA ASN A 329 -1.44 -18.47 16.48
C ASN A 329 -1.82 -17.97 17.88
N ASP A 330 -2.31 -18.88 18.72
CA ASP A 330 -2.68 -18.63 20.11
C ASP A 330 -1.50 -18.17 20.96
N ALA A 331 -0.35 -18.82 20.81
CA ALA A 331 0.86 -18.41 21.49
C ALA A 331 1.31 -17.00 21.09
N LEU A 332 1.23 -16.65 19.80
CA LEU A 332 1.53 -15.28 19.37
C LEU A 332 0.53 -14.27 19.94
N TYR A 333 -0.77 -14.58 19.92
CA TYR A 333 -1.79 -13.69 20.46
C TYR A 333 -1.60 -13.50 21.97
N GLU A 334 -1.40 -14.58 22.72
CA GLU A 334 -1.21 -14.52 24.17
C GLU A 334 0.05 -13.73 24.57
N GLU A 335 1.15 -13.86 23.82
CA GLU A 335 2.40 -13.18 24.17
C GLU A 335 2.47 -11.74 23.62
N SER A 336 1.60 -11.36 22.68
CA SER A 336 1.51 -9.99 22.14
C SER A 336 0.31 -9.20 22.64
N GLN A 337 -0.70 -9.86 23.18
CA GLN A 337 -1.98 -9.29 23.59
C GLN A 337 -2.70 -8.50 22.49
N GLY A 338 -2.53 -8.91 21.23
CA GLY A 338 -3.16 -8.25 20.07
C GLY A 338 -2.44 -6.98 19.59
N ILE A 339 -1.26 -6.67 20.13
CA ILE A 339 -0.45 -5.53 19.68
C ILE A 339 0.40 -5.96 18.48
N ILE A 340 0.12 -5.36 17.32
CA ILE A 340 0.73 -5.74 16.03
C ILE A 340 2.26 -5.64 16.06
N ASP A 341 2.80 -4.51 16.54
CA ASP A 341 4.25 -4.29 16.62
C ASP A 341 4.96 -5.35 17.48
N ILE A 342 4.34 -5.75 18.60
CA ILE A 342 4.88 -6.79 19.49
C ILE A 342 4.81 -8.15 18.80
N ALA A 343 3.69 -8.48 18.13
CA ALA A 343 3.53 -9.74 17.41
C ALA A 343 4.58 -9.92 16.30
N VAL A 344 4.77 -8.90 15.46
CA VAL A 344 5.75 -8.91 14.38
C VAL A 344 7.18 -9.03 14.92
N LYS A 345 7.53 -8.27 15.97
CA LYS A 345 8.85 -8.34 16.62
C LYS A 345 9.09 -9.70 17.25
N LEU A 346 8.11 -10.24 17.97
CA LEU A 346 8.21 -11.56 18.61
C LEU A 346 8.45 -12.66 17.57
N TYR A 347 7.72 -12.59 16.44
CA TYR A 347 7.90 -13.54 15.34
C TYR A 347 9.27 -13.40 14.67
N ALA A 348 9.73 -12.18 14.36
CA ALA A 348 11.06 -11.93 13.82
C ALA A 348 12.17 -12.45 14.75
N MET A 349 12.05 -12.19 16.05
CA MET A 349 13.01 -12.67 17.06
C MET A 349 12.99 -14.18 17.19
N ALA A 350 11.82 -14.82 17.08
CA ALA A 350 11.69 -16.28 17.05
C ALA A 350 12.44 -16.90 15.88
N GLN A 351 12.33 -16.32 14.69
CA GLN A 351 13.10 -16.78 13.53
C GLN A 351 14.60 -16.59 13.74
N ILE A 352 15.07 -15.40 14.14
CA ILE A 352 16.50 -15.14 14.37
C ILE A 352 17.09 -16.11 15.42
N LYS A 353 16.34 -16.37 16.49
CA LYS A 353 16.78 -17.31 17.54
C LYS A 353 16.80 -18.76 17.04
N ALA A 354 15.83 -19.16 16.22
CA ALA A 354 15.82 -20.48 15.59
C ALA A 354 17.02 -20.65 14.64
N ILE A 355 17.29 -19.65 13.78
CA ILE A 355 18.41 -19.64 12.83
C ILE A 355 19.76 -19.74 13.55
N SER A 356 19.86 -19.12 14.72
CA SER A 356 21.08 -19.13 15.55
C SER A 356 21.24 -20.41 16.39
N SER A 357 20.21 -21.26 16.46
CA SER A 357 20.22 -22.49 17.25
C SER A 357 20.90 -23.64 16.49
N SER A 358 21.63 -24.49 17.21
CA SER A 358 22.34 -25.64 16.63
C SER A 358 21.52 -26.93 16.55
N LYS A 359 20.32 -26.98 17.17
CA LYS A 359 19.55 -28.24 17.33
C LYS A 359 18.44 -28.42 16.30
N SER A 360 17.53 -27.45 16.21
CA SER A 360 16.41 -27.47 15.27
C SER A 360 16.10 -26.04 14.85
N GLU A 361 15.98 -25.84 13.54
CA GLU A 361 15.80 -24.52 12.94
C GLU A 361 14.33 -24.34 12.55
N LYS A 362 13.45 -24.37 13.56
CA LYS A 362 12.00 -24.27 13.44
C LYS A 362 11.45 -23.26 14.44
N VAL A 363 10.39 -22.56 14.05
CA VAL A 363 9.58 -21.76 14.99
C VAL A 363 8.68 -22.69 15.77
N THR A 364 8.65 -22.57 17.10
CA THR A 364 7.82 -23.42 17.97
C THR A 364 7.16 -22.59 19.05
N VAL A 365 6.03 -23.08 19.60
CA VAL A 365 5.32 -22.44 20.72
C VAL A 365 6.27 -22.17 21.90
N ASN A 366 7.11 -23.15 22.26
CA ASN A 366 8.08 -23.01 23.34
C ASN A 366 9.12 -21.92 23.07
N LEU A 367 9.55 -21.77 21.82
CA LEU A 367 10.49 -20.73 21.43
C LEU A 367 9.87 -19.33 21.55
N ILE A 368 8.62 -19.16 21.10
CA ILE A 368 7.86 -17.91 21.21
C ILE A 368 7.71 -17.51 22.68
N LYS A 369 7.21 -18.42 23.53
CA LYS A 369 7.06 -18.18 24.97
C LYS A 369 8.39 -17.88 25.67
N LYS A 370 9.47 -18.57 25.27
CA LYS A 370 10.82 -18.32 25.80
C LYS A 370 11.31 -16.92 25.46
N ILE A 371 11.16 -16.47 24.21
CA ILE A 371 11.63 -15.15 23.75
C ILE A 371 10.82 -14.04 24.39
N SER A 372 9.51 -14.19 24.51
CA SER A 372 8.69 -13.25 25.28
C SER A 372 9.22 -13.10 26.71
N LYS A 373 9.51 -14.21 27.39
CA LYS A 373 10.06 -14.16 28.76
C LYS A 373 11.47 -13.56 28.83
N GLU A 374 12.35 -13.89 27.90
CA GLU A 374 13.77 -13.52 27.96
C GLU A 374 14.04 -12.12 27.42
N ASN A 375 13.38 -11.73 26.33
CA ASN A 375 13.71 -10.54 25.55
C ASN A 375 12.66 -9.42 25.60
N MET A 376 11.41 -9.71 26.00
CA MET A 376 10.35 -8.70 26.15
C MET A 376 10.20 -8.22 27.61
N ARG A 377 11.25 -8.31 28.43
CA ARG A 377 11.19 -8.02 29.88
C ARG A 377 10.64 -6.63 30.24
N LEU A 378 10.90 -5.62 29.40
CA LEU A 378 10.46 -4.24 29.64
C LEU A 378 8.96 -4.06 29.41
N VAL A 379 8.40 -4.76 28.41
CA VAL A 379 6.97 -4.69 28.06
C VAL A 379 6.15 -5.81 28.72
N LYS A 380 6.80 -6.80 29.34
CA LYS A 380 6.10 -7.94 29.97
C LYS A 380 5.15 -7.55 31.11
N PRO A 381 5.52 -6.68 32.06
CA PRO A 381 4.59 -6.23 33.11
C PRO A 381 3.32 -5.56 32.56
N MET A 382 3.46 -4.92 31.39
CA MET A 382 2.39 -4.27 30.64
C MET A 382 1.48 -5.31 29.96
N LEU A 383 2.07 -6.29 29.29
CA LEU A 383 1.35 -7.40 28.65
C LEU A 383 0.62 -8.28 29.68
N ASP A 384 1.22 -8.54 30.84
CA ASP A 384 0.60 -9.29 31.94
C ASP A 384 -0.60 -8.51 32.53
N ALA A 385 -0.51 -7.17 32.61
CA ALA A 385 -1.64 -6.34 33.02
C ALA A 385 -2.81 -6.42 32.03
N LEU A 386 -2.50 -6.39 30.73
CA LEU A 386 -3.49 -6.58 29.65
C LEU A 386 -4.13 -7.98 29.70
N LYS A 387 -3.32 -9.02 29.89
CA LYS A 387 -3.77 -10.42 29.96
C LYS A 387 -4.69 -10.67 31.16
N THR A 388 -4.40 -10.04 32.29
CA THR A 388 -5.20 -10.17 33.51
C THR A 388 -6.44 -9.26 33.53
N GLY A 389 -6.59 -8.35 32.57
CA GLY A 389 -7.69 -7.37 32.56
C GLY A 389 -7.70 -6.44 33.77
N ASN A 390 -6.58 -6.32 34.50
CA ASN A 390 -6.55 -5.60 35.75
C ASN A 390 -6.48 -4.08 35.50
N ILE A 391 -7.62 -3.42 35.62
CA ILE A 391 -7.80 -1.97 35.37
C ILE A 391 -6.77 -1.13 36.14
N ASN A 392 -6.48 -1.47 37.41
CA ASN A 392 -5.53 -0.71 38.24
C ASN A 392 -4.07 -0.88 37.79
N LYS A 393 -3.72 -2.00 37.16
CA LYS A 393 -2.39 -2.20 36.56
C LYS A 393 -2.31 -1.58 35.18
N ILE A 394 -3.38 -1.65 34.40
CA ILE A 394 -3.48 -1.03 33.07
C ILE A 394 -3.38 0.49 33.17
N ALA A 395 -4.04 1.11 34.15
CA ALA A 395 -3.98 2.54 34.40
C ALA A 395 -2.58 3.08 34.73
N ARG A 396 -1.63 2.22 35.12
CA ARG A 396 -0.22 2.60 35.35
C ARG A 396 0.57 2.74 34.04
N TYR A 397 0.02 2.27 32.93
CA TYR A 397 0.64 2.36 31.62
C TYR A 397 -0.17 3.34 30.76
N GLU A 398 0.40 4.54 30.64
CA GLU A 398 -0.15 5.70 29.94
C GLU A 398 -0.60 5.42 28.49
N ASP A 399 -0.01 4.41 27.84
CA ASP A 399 -0.30 4.10 26.43
C ASP A 399 -1.51 3.19 26.18
N ILE A 400 -2.24 2.74 27.22
CA ILE A 400 -3.21 1.61 27.12
C ILE A 400 -4.66 1.97 27.49
N THR A 401 -4.92 3.15 28.03
CA THR A 401 -6.21 3.46 28.67
C THR A 401 -7.35 3.75 27.70
N ILE A 402 -8.10 2.73 27.27
CA ILE A 402 -9.38 2.94 26.57
C ILE A 402 -10.51 2.81 27.59
N ALA A 403 -11.29 3.89 27.78
CA ALA A 403 -12.49 3.89 28.61
C ALA A 403 -13.68 3.32 27.83
N ASP A 404 -14.33 2.31 28.41
CA ASP A 404 -15.47 1.57 27.85
C ASP A 404 -16.83 2.23 28.18
N MET A 405 -17.70 2.36 27.17
CA MET A 405 -19.14 2.03 27.26
C MET A 405 -19.93 2.13 25.93
N ASP A 406 -19.32 2.53 24.80
CA ASP A 406 -20.00 2.56 23.48
C ASP A 406 -19.61 1.38 22.54
N SER A 407 -18.62 0.57 22.92
CA SER A 407 -18.01 -0.51 22.12
C SER A 407 -18.91 -1.75 21.95
N PHE A 408 -19.92 -1.90 22.82
CA PHE A 408 -20.75 -3.11 22.91
C PHE A 408 -21.87 -3.15 21.85
N ILE A 409 -22.42 -2.01 21.43
CA ILE A 409 -23.58 -1.95 20.53
C ILE A 409 -23.17 -2.01 19.04
N LYS A 410 -21.93 -1.64 18.69
CA LYS A 410 -21.40 -1.76 17.32
C LYS A 410 -20.91 -3.17 16.94
N LYS A 411 -20.68 -4.05 17.92
CA LYS A 411 -20.14 -5.40 17.71
C LYS A 411 -21.14 -6.41 17.14
N GLU A 412 -22.45 -6.15 17.25
CA GLU A 412 -23.48 -7.10 16.82
C GLU A 412 -24.03 -6.83 15.40
N THR A 413 -23.88 -5.62 14.84
CA THR A 413 -24.40 -5.30 13.50
C THR A 413 -23.37 -5.50 12.36
N ASN A 414 -22.08 -5.70 12.67
CA ASN A 414 -20.99 -5.76 11.68
C ASN A 414 -20.52 -7.17 11.30
N LYS A 415 -20.87 -8.23 12.04
CA LYS A 415 -20.30 -9.58 11.82
C LYS A 415 -20.63 -10.19 10.44
N ILE A 416 -21.82 -9.92 9.92
CA ILE A 416 -22.31 -10.53 8.66
C ILE A 416 -21.65 -9.88 7.41
N ASP A 417 -21.22 -8.63 7.50
CA ASP A 417 -20.51 -7.92 6.41
C ASP A 417 -18.98 -8.11 6.48
N MET A 418 -18.43 -8.23 7.68
CA MET A 418 -17.00 -8.45 7.92
C MET A 418 -16.49 -9.76 7.30
N ASP A 419 -17.27 -10.83 7.38
CA ASP A 419 -16.89 -12.14 6.84
C ASP A 419 -16.68 -12.13 5.32
N LYS A 420 -17.58 -11.43 4.60
CA LYS A 420 -17.45 -11.24 3.15
C LYS A 420 -16.24 -10.35 2.80
N ARG A 421 -15.96 -9.33 3.60
CA ARG A 421 -14.80 -8.44 3.39
C ARG A 421 -13.48 -9.17 3.61
N ILE A 422 -13.39 -10.03 4.63
CA ILE A 422 -12.17 -10.78 4.93
C ILE A 422 -11.86 -11.82 3.86
N GLU A 423 -12.88 -12.50 3.32
CA GLU A 423 -12.66 -13.43 2.21
C GLU A 423 -12.13 -12.72 0.96
N LYS A 424 -12.71 -11.56 0.62
CA LYS A 424 -12.18 -10.71 -0.47
C LYS A 424 -10.74 -10.25 -0.24
N LEU A 425 -10.38 -9.93 1.00
CA LEU A 425 -9.01 -9.55 1.39
C LEU A 425 -8.03 -10.72 1.20
N ARG A 426 -8.45 -11.96 1.50
CA ARG A 426 -7.65 -13.17 1.24
C ARG A 426 -7.45 -13.40 -0.25
N GLU A 427 -8.53 -13.33 -1.04
CA GLU A 427 -8.45 -13.48 -2.50
C GLU A 427 -7.53 -12.42 -3.16
N HIS A 428 -7.62 -11.15 -2.74
CA HIS A 428 -6.74 -10.09 -3.26
C HIS A 428 -5.28 -10.33 -2.89
N ARG A 429 -5.01 -10.82 -1.68
CA ARG A 429 -3.67 -11.18 -1.25
C ARG A 429 -3.06 -12.29 -2.11
N GLU A 430 -3.83 -13.31 -2.46
CA GLU A 430 -3.39 -14.37 -3.37
C GLU A 430 -3.10 -13.83 -4.79
N LYS A 431 -3.99 -13.01 -5.34
CA LYS A 431 -3.82 -12.36 -6.66
C LYS A 431 -2.61 -11.42 -6.71
N ASN A 432 -2.35 -10.65 -5.65
CA ASN A 432 -1.21 -9.73 -5.58
C ASN A 432 0.12 -10.47 -5.52
N LYS A 433 0.19 -11.64 -4.88
CA LYS A 433 1.39 -12.51 -4.93
C LYS A 433 1.63 -13.07 -6.32
N GLU A 434 0.58 -13.52 -7.02
CA GLU A 434 0.71 -13.97 -8.41
C GLU A 434 1.23 -12.85 -9.32
N THR A 435 0.81 -11.61 -9.06
CA THR A 435 1.23 -10.42 -9.82
C THR A 435 2.67 -10.01 -9.50
N ALA A 436 3.10 -10.09 -8.24
CA ALA A 436 4.51 -9.92 -7.85
C ALA A 436 5.42 -10.98 -8.50
N ASN A 437 4.96 -12.22 -8.62
CA ASN A 437 5.66 -13.28 -9.35
C ASN A 437 5.66 -13.06 -10.88
N LYS A 438 4.60 -12.47 -11.45
CA LYS A 438 4.56 -12.05 -12.87
C LYS A 438 5.52 -10.90 -13.19
N ASN A 439 5.78 -9.98 -12.25
CA ASN A 439 6.80 -8.93 -12.42
C ASN A 439 8.22 -9.52 -12.56
N THR A 440 8.50 -10.64 -11.89
CA THR A 440 9.73 -11.42 -12.08
C THR A 440 9.86 -11.95 -13.52
N ARG A 441 8.76 -12.42 -14.11
CA ARG A 441 8.71 -12.88 -15.52
C ARG A 441 8.95 -11.74 -16.50
N PHE A 442 8.42 -10.55 -16.23
CA PHE A 442 8.67 -9.35 -17.04
C PHE A 442 10.16 -8.94 -17.00
N SER A 443 10.80 -8.99 -15.82
CA SER A 443 12.24 -8.72 -15.68
C SER A 443 13.13 -9.76 -16.40
N ILE A 444 12.71 -11.03 -16.46
CA ILE A 444 13.40 -12.08 -17.22
C ILE A 444 13.33 -11.81 -18.72
N ILE A 445 12.15 -11.44 -19.24
CA ILE A 445 11.94 -11.15 -20.66
C ILE A 445 12.73 -9.91 -21.10
N GLU A 446 12.75 -8.86 -20.28
CA GLU A 446 13.53 -7.64 -20.56
C GLU A 446 15.03 -7.93 -20.65
N LYS A 447 15.58 -8.72 -19.72
CA LYS A 447 16.99 -9.14 -19.74
C LYS A 447 17.33 -10.06 -20.92
N LEU A 448 16.43 -10.96 -21.33
CA LEU A 448 16.64 -11.82 -22.50
C LEU A 448 16.55 -11.06 -23.83
N SER A 449 15.72 -10.01 -23.88
CA SER A 449 15.65 -9.07 -25.01
C SER A 449 16.99 -8.32 -25.18
N ILE A 450 17.58 -7.85 -24.07
CA ILE A 450 18.91 -7.21 -24.08
C ILE A 450 20.01 -8.17 -24.59
N LEU A 451 19.86 -9.47 -24.37
CA LEU A 451 20.78 -10.51 -24.86
C LEU A 451 20.53 -10.92 -26.32
N ASN A 452 19.64 -10.24 -27.05
CA ASN A 452 19.32 -10.48 -28.46
C ASN A 452 18.81 -11.90 -28.77
N VAL A 453 18.16 -12.53 -27.80
CA VAL A 453 17.58 -13.88 -27.94
C VAL A 453 16.19 -13.78 -28.58
N ASP A 454 15.89 -14.71 -29.50
CA ASP A 454 14.57 -14.83 -30.13
C ASP A 454 13.47 -15.05 -29.07
N LEU A 455 12.60 -14.05 -28.94
CA LEU A 455 11.56 -13.97 -27.90
C LEU A 455 10.49 -15.05 -28.05
N GLU A 456 10.21 -15.55 -29.26
CA GLU A 456 9.22 -16.62 -29.45
C GLU A 456 9.74 -17.95 -28.93
N LYS A 457 11.00 -18.26 -29.21
CA LYS A 457 11.67 -19.47 -28.68
C LYS A 457 11.87 -19.36 -27.17
N ALA A 458 12.32 -18.20 -26.68
CA ALA A 458 12.52 -17.97 -25.26
C ALA A 458 11.23 -18.17 -24.46
N ASN A 459 10.10 -17.62 -24.93
CA ASN A 459 8.80 -17.79 -24.27
C ASN A 459 8.37 -19.25 -24.16
N LYS A 460 8.63 -20.08 -25.19
CA LYS A 460 8.33 -21.51 -25.16
C LYS A 460 9.09 -22.25 -24.06
N TYR A 461 10.38 -21.95 -23.86
CA TYR A 461 11.16 -22.59 -22.78
C TYR A 461 10.88 -21.99 -21.41
N ILE A 462 10.57 -20.69 -21.34
CA ILE A 462 10.10 -20.02 -20.12
C ILE A 462 8.81 -20.70 -19.66
N ASP A 463 7.83 -20.94 -20.54
CA ASP A 463 6.58 -21.61 -20.17
C ASP A 463 6.77 -23.05 -19.69
N VAL A 464 7.75 -23.77 -20.23
CA VAL A 464 8.10 -25.12 -19.76
C VAL A 464 8.78 -25.07 -18.39
N ILE A 465 9.72 -24.15 -18.19
CA ILE A 465 10.47 -24.01 -16.92
C ILE A 465 9.56 -23.51 -15.79
N PHE A 466 8.63 -22.59 -16.07
CA PHE A 466 7.65 -22.12 -15.10
C PHE A 466 6.54 -23.14 -14.79
N LYS A 467 6.24 -24.09 -15.69
CA LYS A 467 5.31 -25.20 -15.42
C LYS A 467 5.94 -26.29 -14.54
N ASP A 468 7.23 -26.52 -14.69
CA ASP A 468 7.95 -27.56 -13.95
C ASP A 468 8.57 -27.06 -12.63
N ASN A 469 8.73 -25.74 -12.44
CA ASN A 469 9.27 -25.13 -11.22
C ASN A 469 8.63 -23.77 -10.92
N ASN A 470 7.90 -23.67 -9.79
CA ASN A 470 7.26 -22.43 -9.35
C ASN A 470 8.21 -21.38 -8.73
N ASN A 471 9.51 -21.68 -8.59
CA ASN A 471 10.39 -20.88 -7.76
C ASN A 471 11.84 -20.89 -8.27
N VAL A 472 12.24 -19.91 -9.09
CA VAL A 472 13.61 -19.85 -9.62
C VAL A 472 14.10 -18.40 -9.72
N ASN A 473 15.36 -18.19 -9.34
CA ASN A 473 16.12 -16.95 -9.49
C ASN A 473 16.21 -16.51 -10.96
N VAL A 474 16.02 -15.22 -11.24
CA VAL A 474 16.02 -14.60 -12.59
C VAL A 474 17.27 -15.00 -13.39
N GLU A 475 18.45 -15.02 -12.77
CA GLU A 475 19.72 -15.35 -13.45
C GLU A 475 19.86 -16.84 -13.77
N ASP A 476 19.30 -17.72 -12.94
CA ASP A 476 19.36 -19.16 -13.14
C ASP A 476 18.36 -19.61 -14.20
N VAL A 477 17.18 -18.97 -14.26
CA VAL A 477 16.23 -19.15 -15.37
C VAL A 477 16.85 -18.72 -16.69
N ILE A 478 17.54 -17.58 -16.73
CA ILE A 478 18.21 -17.10 -17.95
C ILE A 478 19.28 -18.10 -18.40
N LYS A 479 20.10 -18.62 -17.47
CA LYS A 479 21.11 -19.64 -17.79
C LYS A 479 20.49 -20.94 -18.30
N GLU A 480 19.41 -21.42 -17.69
CA GLU A 480 18.71 -22.62 -18.15
C GLU A 480 18.05 -22.43 -19.52
N VAL A 481 17.40 -21.28 -19.75
CA VAL A 481 16.79 -20.95 -21.03
C VAL A 481 17.86 -20.90 -22.12
N LEU A 482 18.98 -20.22 -21.89
CA LEU A 482 20.11 -20.18 -22.84
C LEU A 482 20.69 -21.57 -23.09
N LYS A 483 20.85 -22.39 -22.05
CA LYS A 483 21.34 -23.76 -22.18
C LYS A 483 20.40 -24.64 -23.00
N LYS A 484 19.08 -24.53 -22.80
CA LYS A 484 18.09 -25.27 -23.60
C LYS A 484 18.04 -24.81 -25.05
N ILE A 485 18.20 -23.51 -25.31
CA ILE A 485 18.30 -22.96 -26.68
C ILE A 485 19.55 -23.50 -27.38
N LEU A 486 20.71 -23.47 -26.72
CA LEU A 486 21.98 -24.01 -27.26
C LEU A 486 21.88 -25.51 -27.55
N ILE A 487 21.24 -26.29 -26.67
CA ILE A 487 21.04 -27.73 -26.87
C ILE A 487 20.11 -28.02 -28.06
N ASP A 488 19.08 -27.20 -28.30
CA ASP A 488 18.20 -27.37 -29.47
C ASP A 488 18.87 -26.92 -30.78
N GLU A 489 19.81 -25.97 -30.71
CA GLU A 489 20.70 -25.62 -31.83
C GLU A 489 21.71 -26.76 -32.13
N GLU A 490 22.24 -27.45 -31.13
CA GLU A 490 23.09 -28.63 -31.35
C GLU A 490 22.31 -29.86 -31.87
N LYS A 491 21.07 -30.07 -31.41
CA LYS A 491 20.21 -31.17 -31.88
C LYS A 491 19.74 -31.00 -33.32
N THR A 492 19.63 -29.77 -33.82
CA THR A 492 19.24 -29.52 -35.22
C THR A 492 20.36 -29.84 -36.21
N VAL A 493 21.61 -29.98 -35.77
CA VAL A 493 22.75 -30.35 -36.64
C VAL A 493 22.86 -31.88 -36.84
N VAL A 494 22.27 -32.71 -35.97
CA VAL A 494 22.42 -34.19 -36.02
C VAL A 494 21.11 -34.90 -36.38
N VAL A 495 20.54 -34.60 -37.55
CA VAL A 495 19.57 -35.51 -38.20
C VAL A 495 19.80 -35.51 -39.72
N THR A 496 20.64 -36.43 -40.20
CA THR A 496 20.71 -36.79 -41.63
C THR A 496 19.38 -37.40 -42.08
N ARG A 497 18.67 -36.65 -42.93
CA ARG A 497 17.36 -36.97 -43.53
C ARG A 497 17.40 -38.24 -44.40
N LYS A 498 16.55 -39.23 -44.10
CA LYS A 498 15.98 -40.13 -45.12
C LYS A 498 14.68 -39.50 -45.64
N VAL A 499 14.73 -38.91 -46.83
CA VAL A 499 13.57 -38.31 -47.50
C VAL A 499 12.69 -39.42 -48.09
N LYS A 500 11.48 -39.60 -47.57
CA LYS A 500 10.41 -40.40 -48.19
C LYS A 500 9.68 -39.54 -49.23
N ARG A 501 9.96 -39.74 -50.52
CA ARG A 501 9.20 -39.11 -51.62
C ARG A 501 7.84 -39.81 -51.78
N LYS A 502 6.75 -39.04 -51.82
CA LYS A 502 5.41 -39.49 -52.25
C LYS A 502 5.52 -39.99 -53.70
N THR A 503 5.22 -41.27 -53.94
CA THR A 503 5.20 -41.88 -55.28
C THR A 503 3.86 -41.61 -55.95
N ASP A 504 3.94 -40.99 -57.12
CA ASP A 504 2.83 -40.68 -58.02
C ASP A 504 2.20 -41.98 -58.57
N SER A 505 0.91 -42.01 -58.86
CA SER A 505 0.18 -43.23 -59.25
C SER A 505 0.63 -43.81 -60.59
N ASN A 506 1.35 -43.02 -61.40
CA ASN A 506 2.00 -43.44 -62.65
C ASN A 506 3.49 -43.83 -62.46
N ASP A 507 4.02 -43.91 -61.24
CA ASP A 507 5.38 -44.41 -60.99
C ASP A 507 5.43 -45.92 -61.28
N LEU A 508 6.28 -46.30 -62.24
CA LEU A 508 6.50 -47.69 -62.65
C LEU A 508 6.82 -48.61 -61.46
N ARG A 509 7.50 -48.10 -60.42
CA ARG A 509 7.85 -48.88 -59.23
C ARG A 509 6.64 -49.19 -58.36
N TYR A 510 5.65 -48.30 -58.34
CA TYR A 510 4.39 -48.53 -57.64
C TYR A 510 3.53 -49.56 -58.39
N ILE A 511 3.42 -49.41 -59.71
CA ILE A 511 2.67 -50.34 -60.58
C ILE A 511 3.23 -51.77 -60.51
N VAL A 512 4.55 -51.92 -60.61
CA VAL A 512 5.22 -53.23 -60.48
C VAL A 512 5.06 -53.81 -59.07
N LYS A 513 5.00 -52.96 -58.02
CA LYS A 513 4.76 -53.43 -56.66
C LYS A 513 3.33 -53.95 -56.47
N CYS A 514 2.31 -53.23 -56.95
CA CYS A 514 0.92 -53.67 -56.90
C CYS A 514 0.68 -54.94 -57.72
N GLY A 515 1.26 -55.05 -58.91
CA GLY A 515 1.13 -56.28 -59.71
C GLY A 515 1.84 -57.48 -59.06
N LYS A 516 2.93 -57.26 -58.32
CA LYS A 516 3.59 -58.33 -57.54
C LYS A 516 2.74 -58.82 -56.37
N GLU A 517 1.93 -57.94 -55.76
CA GLU A 517 0.93 -58.31 -54.75
C GLU A 517 -0.24 -59.12 -55.35
N GLN A 518 -0.45 -59.02 -56.67
CA GLN A 518 -1.41 -59.83 -57.44
C GLN A 518 -0.75 -61.05 -58.14
N ASN A 519 0.46 -61.44 -57.74
CA ASN A 519 1.26 -62.54 -58.31
C ASN A 519 1.60 -62.42 -59.81
N LEU A 520 1.57 -61.22 -60.37
CA LEU A 520 2.08 -60.95 -61.72
C LEU A 520 3.58 -60.67 -61.68
N ASN A 521 4.30 -61.08 -62.73
CA ASN A 521 5.67 -60.64 -62.93
C ASN A 521 5.70 -59.18 -63.43
N ALA A 522 6.85 -58.51 -63.29
CA ALA A 522 6.97 -57.08 -63.58
C ALA A 522 6.55 -56.71 -65.01
N TYR A 523 6.78 -57.60 -65.98
CA TYR A 523 6.34 -57.40 -67.36
C TYR A 523 4.82 -57.46 -67.50
N GLY A 524 4.17 -58.45 -66.89
CA GLY A 524 2.72 -58.58 -66.86
C GLY A 524 2.03 -57.38 -66.20
N SER A 525 2.58 -56.88 -65.08
CA SER A 525 2.04 -55.70 -64.38
C SER A 525 2.07 -54.43 -65.23
N LEU A 526 3.12 -54.27 -66.03
CA LEU A 526 3.28 -53.11 -66.92
C LEU A 526 2.47 -53.25 -68.23
N ASN A 527 2.24 -54.48 -68.68
CA ASN A 527 1.39 -54.78 -69.83
C ASN A 527 -0.10 -54.55 -69.51
N GLU A 528 -0.58 -55.01 -68.34
CA GLU A 528 -1.96 -54.75 -67.90
C GLU A 528 -2.23 -53.25 -67.65
N SER A 529 -1.21 -52.52 -67.21
CA SER A 529 -1.30 -51.06 -67.02
C SER A 529 -1.19 -50.28 -68.35
N ASN A 530 -1.17 -50.98 -69.50
CA ASN A 530 -1.06 -50.41 -70.85
C ASN A 530 0.18 -49.54 -71.12
N ILE A 531 1.22 -49.67 -70.29
CA ILE A 531 2.51 -48.97 -70.47
C ILE A 531 3.35 -49.65 -71.54
N ILE A 532 3.31 -50.98 -71.60
CA ILE A 532 3.94 -51.78 -72.65
C ILE A 532 2.84 -52.18 -73.64
N ARG A 533 2.99 -51.80 -74.92
CA ARG A 533 2.09 -52.17 -76.02
C ARG A 533 2.88 -52.92 -77.09
N ASN A 534 2.20 -53.81 -77.82
CA ASN A 534 2.82 -54.60 -78.86
C ASN A 534 2.96 -53.78 -80.16
N TYR A 535 3.97 -54.06 -80.99
CA TYR A 535 4.32 -53.22 -82.15
C TYR A 535 3.16 -53.03 -83.16
N ASN A 536 2.24 -53.99 -83.26
CA ASN A 536 1.07 -53.91 -84.14
C ASN A 536 -0.03 -52.93 -83.66
N ASP A 537 0.06 -52.42 -82.43
CA ASP A 537 -0.91 -51.48 -81.84
C ASP A 537 -0.48 -50.01 -81.99
N PHE A 538 0.66 -49.74 -82.64
CA PHE A 538 1.10 -48.40 -83.01
C PHE A 538 0.69 -48.07 -84.46
N GLY A 539 -0.39 -47.31 -84.64
CA GLY A 539 -0.78 -46.76 -85.96
C GLY A 539 -2.27 -46.72 -86.31
N LYS A 540 -3.19 -47.08 -85.40
CA LYS A 540 -4.64 -47.01 -85.66
C LYS A 540 -5.37 -45.78 -85.08
N GLU A 541 -4.67 -44.82 -84.51
CA GLU A 541 -5.26 -43.56 -84.00
C GLU A 541 -4.54 -42.32 -84.55
N ALA A 542 -4.31 -42.33 -85.87
CA ALA A 542 -4.07 -41.12 -86.66
C ALA A 542 -4.99 -41.15 -87.90
N MET A 543 -6.30 -41.11 -87.63
CA MET A 543 -7.33 -40.56 -88.52
C MET A 543 -8.49 -40.04 -87.68
#